data_AF-A0AAN6UKM4-F1
#
_entry.id   AF-A0AAN6UKM4-F1
#
_cell.length_a   1.000
_cell.length_b   1.000
_cell.length_c   1.000
_cell.angle_alpha   90.00
_cell.angle_beta   90.00
_cell.angle_gamma   90.00
#
_symmetry.space_group_name_H-M   'P 1'
#
loop_
_entity.id
_entity.type
_entity.pdbx_description
1 polymer ?
#
loop_
_entity_poly.entity_id
_entity_poly.type
_entity_poly.pdbx_seq_one_letter_code
_entity_poly.pdbx_strand_id
1 'polypeptide(L)'
;MSESDPFSTPSSPARTVASASSQALALTAVPENDQLSLVCNPYIYGPVPAEIRAVRSQQLNRLTEGALGVPTQDVALNPDNFPFIESCSQAGAVSHGVVKIRNIPFGTKRAELIAFLGRNSKILNDNQEPVHIIMERVSSKTQDAYVEFLTLHDAMRAVDRHTTEGQRGRTSRLGDRPVDVQLSSQSALMRDLFPLAAGVVWDGSKPVIQAPIDGEPWKTFKGFVTEEEMTMLVKHVEIPQRSPYSKECPQRPYECMISTIKKLPWYMSNHITVRQRHAVYNATIKLVALLIQALQRMPRLHETVINEQLLKRLSTAAMLCPGFSVVQKDNIAVVAHLDENHVRLFNQPRFADMWTHLHALCPKPNTPLDVLEWYIAIVREETARHVARQSITHRNEIHARGGGTTGQYFGYLWCEMGLPIGKQFDGVTLRDLARREAATMERVLRRAFPYRN
;
A
#
# COMPACT_ATOMS: atom_id res chain seq x y z
N MET A 1 -32.35 -10.09 -36.60
CA MET A 1 -32.36 -10.92 -35.38
C MET A 1 -30.96 -10.83 -34.80
N SER A 2 -30.77 -9.96 -33.81
CA SER A 2 -29.50 -9.69 -33.15
C SER A 2 -29.52 -10.30 -31.75
N GLU A 3 -28.54 -11.15 -31.44
CA GLU A 3 -28.31 -11.69 -30.10
C GLU A 3 -27.97 -10.56 -29.13
N SER A 4 -28.58 -10.61 -27.94
CA SER A 4 -28.39 -9.66 -26.86
C SER A 4 -27.63 -10.35 -25.71
N ASP A 5 -26.61 -9.66 -25.21
CA ASP A 5 -25.75 -10.06 -24.09
C ASP A 5 -26.53 -9.98 -22.76
N PRO A 6 -26.62 -11.07 -21.97
CA PRO A 6 -27.38 -11.09 -20.71
C PRO A 6 -26.68 -10.42 -19.51
N PHE A 7 -25.48 -9.84 -19.66
CA PHE A 7 -24.73 -9.22 -18.54
C PHE A 7 -24.63 -7.69 -18.58
N SER A 8 -25.35 -7.00 -19.47
CA SER A 8 -25.45 -5.54 -19.41
C SER A 8 -26.48 -5.10 -18.37
N THR A 9 -26.02 -4.49 -17.27
CA THR A 9 -26.88 -3.71 -16.35
C THR A 9 -26.67 -2.20 -16.57
N PRO A 10 -27.72 -1.39 -16.35
CA PRO A 10 -27.81 -0.04 -16.88
C PRO A 10 -26.92 0.96 -16.13
N SER A 11 -26.48 1.99 -16.85
CA SER A 11 -25.75 3.15 -16.32
C SER A 11 -26.50 3.77 -15.13
N SER A 12 -25.88 3.70 -13.94
CA SER A 12 -26.36 4.47 -12.77
C SER A 12 -25.87 5.92 -12.84
N PRO A 13 -26.69 6.89 -12.38
CA PRO A 13 -26.35 8.30 -12.44
C PRO A 13 -25.37 8.70 -11.32
N ALA A 14 -24.74 9.85 -11.53
CA ALA A 14 -23.67 10.45 -10.73
C ALA A 14 -23.87 10.36 -9.20
N ARG A 15 -22.81 9.96 -8.49
CA ARG A 15 -22.71 10.00 -7.03
C ARG A 15 -22.72 11.46 -6.54
N THR A 16 -23.86 11.89 -6.00
CA THR A 16 -23.97 13.11 -5.19
C THR A 16 -24.01 12.72 -3.71
N VAL A 17 -23.24 13.42 -2.90
CA VAL A 17 -23.19 13.29 -1.43
C VAL A 17 -24.45 13.88 -0.81
N ALA A 18 -25.30 13.09 -0.13
CA ALA A 18 -26.07 13.51 1.06
C ALA A 18 -26.98 12.43 1.69
N SER A 19 -26.98 12.45 3.03
CA SER A 19 -28.00 12.05 4.03
C SER A 19 -28.57 10.63 4.05
N ALA A 20 -28.05 9.83 5.01
CA ALA A 20 -28.70 8.62 5.49
C ALA A 20 -30.01 8.96 6.22
N SER A 21 -31.12 8.40 5.74
CA SER A 21 -32.40 8.36 6.46
C SER A 21 -32.73 6.91 6.75
N SER A 22 -32.85 6.60 8.04
CA SER A 22 -33.26 5.30 8.57
C SER A 22 -34.64 4.88 8.06
N GLN A 23 -34.77 3.63 7.63
CA GLN A 23 -36.03 2.90 7.73
C GLN A 23 -35.76 1.56 8.40
N ALA A 24 -36.18 1.49 9.67
CA ALA A 24 -36.21 0.30 10.50
C ALA A 24 -37.33 -0.63 10.01
N LEU A 25 -37.03 -1.92 9.88
CA LEU A 25 -38.04 -2.96 9.69
C LEU A 25 -38.09 -3.87 10.92
N ALA A 26 -39.20 -3.69 11.64
CA ALA A 26 -39.94 -4.55 12.54
C ALA A 26 -39.28 -5.84 13.09
N LEU A 27 -39.08 -5.81 14.41
CA LEU A 27 -38.92 -6.97 15.28
C LEU A 27 -40.23 -7.79 15.32
N THR A 28 -40.16 -9.09 15.07
CA THR A 28 -41.16 -10.05 15.56
C THR A 28 -40.52 -10.95 16.61
N ALA A 29 -41.18 -11.00 17.77
CA ALA A 29 -40.76 -11.72 18.96
C ALA A 29 -40.87 -13.25 18.78
N VAL A 30 -39.95 -14.00 19.41
CA VAL A 30 -40.05 -15.45 19.59
C VAL A 30 -39.88 -15.74 21.09
N PRO A 31 -40.73 -16.59 21.71
CA PRO A 31 -40.80 -16.73 23.16
C PRO A 31 -39.72 -17.64 23.74
N GLU A 32 -39.44 -17.43 25.03
CA GLU A 32 -38.50 -18.17 25.88
C GLU A 32 -39.03 -19.58 26.24
N ASN A 33 -38.24 -20.61 25.96
CA ASN A 33 -37.89 -21.74 26.86
C ASN A 33 -37.33 -22.92 26.03
N ASP A 34 -36.06 -23.29 26.25
CA ASP A 34 -35.68 -24.47 27.03
C ASP A 34 -34.18 -24.80 26.90
N GLN A 35 -33.61 -25.22 28.02
CA GLN A 35 -32.22 -25.67 28.15
C GLN A 35 -31.99 -27.01 27.44
N LEU A 36 -31.11 -27.04 26.43
CA LEU A 36 -30.42 -28.25 25.99
C LEU A 36 -28.96 -27.93 25.64
N SER A 37 -28.06 -28.73 26.22
CA SER A 37 -26.61 -28.71 26.07
C SER A 37 -26.13 -29.16 24.68
N LEU A 38 -25.13 -28.42 24.16
CA LEU A 38 -23.98 -28.86 23.34
C LEU A 38 -24.26 -29.76 22.13
N VAL A 39 -24.17 -29.17 20.92
CA VAL A 39 -23.39 -29.58 19.72
C VAL A 39 -23.73 -28.58 18.59
N CYS A 40 -22.75 -28.31 17.70
CA CYS A 40 -22.91 -27.55 16.45
C CYS A 40 -24.29 -27.72 15.81
N ASN A 41 -24.98 -26.62 15.50
CA ASN A 41 -26.13 -26.68 14.61
C ASN A 41 -25.64 -26.43 13.16
N PRO A 42 -25.61 -27.45 12.27
CA PRO A 42 -25.05 -27.37 10.93
C PRO A 42 -26.12 -26.97 9.89
N TYR A 43 -26.91 -25.94 10.16
CA TYR A 43 -28.00 -25.54 9.26
C TYR A 43 -28.04 -24.03 9.08
N ILE A 44 -27.34 -23.55 8.05
CA ILE A 44 -27.77 -22.36 7.28
C ILE A 44 -27.72 -22.63 5.77
N TYR A 45 -26.95 -23.60 5.28
CA TYR A 45 -26.96 -23.96 3.86
C TYR A 45 -27.02 -25.48 3.70
N GLY A 46 -28.07 -26.00 3.06
CA GLY A 46 -28.09 -27.35 2.53
C GLY A 46 -26.95 -27.56 1.52
N PRO A 47 -26.82 -28.77 0.90
CA PRO A 47 -25.80 -28.98 -0.11
C PRO A 47 -25.90 -27.89 -1.17
N VAL A 48 -24.79 -27.19 -1.40
CA VAL A 48 -24.75 -26.05 -2.33
C VAL A 48 -25.30 -26.52 -3.69
N PRO A 49 -26.33 -25.85 -4.25
CA PRO A 49 -26.91 -26.21 -5.53
C PRO A 49 -25.85 -26.35 -6.62
N ALA A 50 -26.01 -27.32 -7.53
CA ALA A 50 -25.02 -27.61 -8.58
C ALA A 50 -24.73 -26.39 -9.47
N GLU A 51 -25.76 -25.59 -9.76
CA GLU A 51 -25.66 -24.34 -10.50
C GLU A 51 -24.74 -23.32 -9.80
N ILE A 52 -24.85 -23.21 -8.48
CA ILE A 52 -24.00 -22.33 -7.67
C ILE A 52 -22.57 -22.89 -7.58
N ARG A 53 -22.38 -24.20 -7.50
CA ARG A 53 -21.04 -24.81 -7.54
C ARG A 53 -20.34 -24.58 -8.88
N ALA A 54 -21.08 -24.59 -9.99
CA ALA A 54 -20.53 -24.40 -11.33
C ALA A 54 -19.93 -22.99 -11.54
N VAL A 55 -20.45 -21.97 -10.84
CA VAL A 55 -19.97 -20.58 -10.93
C VAL A 55 -18.90 -20.23 -9.88
N ARG A 56 -18.64 -21.12 -8.91
CA ARG A 56 -17.60 -20.93 -7.88
C ARG A 56 -16.23 -21.30 -8.40
N SER A 57 -15.20 -20.72 -7.78
CA SER A 57 -13.83 -21.16 -7.99
C SER A 57 -13.64 -22.61 -7.53
N GLN A 58 -12.76 -23.32 -8.23
CA GLN A 58 -12.38 -24.69 -7.86
C GLN A 58 -11.82 -24.75 -6.43
N GLN A 59 -11.16 -23.68 -5.96
CA GLN A 59 -10.64 -23.61 -4.61
C GLN A 59 -11.76 -23.58 -3.56
N LEU A 60 -12.79 -22.75 -3.74
CA LEU A 60 -13.92 -22.70 -2.81
C LEU A 60 -14.71 -24.02 -2.81
N ASN A 61 -14.90 -24.63 -3.99
CA ASN A 61 -15.55 -25.93 -4.08
C ASN A 61 -14.78 -27.01 -3.30
N ARG A 62 -13.44 -27.07 -3.44
CA ARG A 62 -12.60 -28.00 -2.66
C ARG A 62 -12.68 -27.77 -1.15
N LEU A 63 -12.68 -26.50 -0.71
CA LEU A 63 -12.77 -26.16 0.72
C LEU A 63 -14.10 -26.57 1.35
N THR A 64 -15.18 -26.62 0.56
CA THR A 64 -16.55 -26.87 1.03
C THR A 64 -17.11 -28.24 0.61
N GLU A 65 -16.26 -29.12 0.07
CA GLU A 65 -16.67 -30.43 -0.47
C GLU A 65 -17.07 -31.45 0.61
N GLY A 66 -16.54 -31.31 1.82
CA GLY A 66 -16.78 -32.26 2.92
C GLY A 66 -18.25 -32.34 3.36
N ALA A 67 -18.59 -33.42 4.09
CA ALA A 67 -19.97 -33.69 4.54
C ALA A 67 -20.59 -32.57 5.39
N LEU A 68 -19.76 -31.79 6.10
CA LEU A 68 -20.20 -30.65 6.91
C LEU A 68 -20.29 -29.33 6.11
N GLY A 69 -19.93 -29.33 4.83
CA GLY A 69 -19.89 -28.13 3.99
C GLY A 69 -18.82 -27.10 4.39
N VAL A 70 -17.93 -27.45 5.33
CA VAL A 70 -16.86 -26.61 5.85
C VAL A 70 -15.56 -27.43 6.02
N PRO A 71 -14.39 -26.81 5.85
CA PRO A 71 -13.11 -27.48 6.07
C PRO A 71 -12.80 -27.67 7.57
N THR A 72 -11.86 -28.55 7.89
CA THR A 72 -11.27 -28.64 9.23
C THR A 72 -10.36 -27.44 9.50
N GLN A 73 -10.06 -27.18 10.78
CA GLN A 73 -9.14 -26.11 11.18
C GLN A 73 -7.79 -26.17 10.44
N ASP A 74 -7.18 -27.36 10.36
CA ASP A 74 -5.88 -27.54 9.70
C ASP A 74 -5.93 -27.21 8.21
N VAL A 75 -7.03 -27.57 7.53
CA VAL A 75 -7.20 -27.30 6.10
C VAL A 75 -7.46 -25.82 5.86
N ALA A 76 -8.30 -25.17 6.67
CA ALA A 76 -8.65 -23.77 6.52
C ALA A 76 -7.47 -22.82 6.82
N LEU A 77 -6.67 -23.14 7.84
CA LEU A 77 -5.54 -22.32 8.28
C LEU A 77 -4.24 -22.67 7.55
N ASN A 78 -4.26 -23.68 6.67
CA ASN A 78 -3.11 -23.99 5.83
C ASN A 78 -2.74 -22.77 4.96
N PRO A 79 -1.46 -22.34 4.90
CA PRO A 79 -1.01 -21.22 4.09
C PRO A 79 -1.44 -21.26 2.61
N ASP A 80 -1.70 -22.44 2.05
CA ASP A 80 -2.17 -22.60 0.66
C ASP A 80 -3.65 -22.19 0.50
N ASN A 81 -4.45 -22.32 1.55
CA ASN A 81 -5.88 -22.02 1.56
C ASN A 81 -6.22 -20.68 2.24
N PHE A 82 -5.39 -20.24 3.19
CA PHE A 82 -5.62 -19.02 3.94
C PHE A 82 -5.42 -17.78 3.04
N PRO A 83 -6.44 -16.91 2.88
CA PRO A 83 -6.45 -15.90 1.82
C PRO A 83 -5.79 -14.57 2.21
N PHE A 84 -5.22 -14.45 3.42
CA PHE A 84 -4.64 -13.21 3.92
C PHE A 84 -3.13 -13.33 4.11
N ILE A 85 -2.41 -12.25 3.85
CA ILE A 85 -0.97 -12.12 4.11
C ILE A 85 -0.64 -10.77 4.74
N GLU A 86 0.50 -10.70 5.43
CA GLU A 86 1.08 -9.42 5.86
C GLU A 86 1.49 -8.60 4.62
N SER A 87 0.92 -7.41 4.45
CA SER A 87 1.17 -6.56 3.29
C SER A 87 2.66 -6.21 3.10
N CYS A 88 3.36 -5.89 4.20
CA CYS A 88 4.78 -5.56 4.18
C CYS A 88 5.68 -6.74 3.79
N SER A 89 5.21 -7.98 3.93
CA SER A 89 5.98 -9.18 3.53
C SER A 89 6.16 -9.30 2.01
N GLN A 90 5.38 -8.55 1.22
CA GLN A 90 5.53 -8.46 -0.23
C GLN A 90 6.73 -7.59 -0.66
N ALA A 91 7.33 -6.86 0.27
CA ALA A 91 8.52 -6.06 0.01
C ALA A 91 9.79 -6.90 0.24
N GLY A 92 10.87 -6.54 -0.46
CA GLY A 92 12.18 -7.13 -0.27
C GLY A 92 13.30 -6.14 -0.59
N ALA A 93 14.49 -6.43 -0.06
CA ALA A 93 15.70 -5.74 -0.47
C ALA A 93 16.02 -6.13 -1.92
N VAL A 94 16.28 -5.15 -2.77
CA VAL A 94 16.66 -5.36 -4.17
C VAL A 94 18.07 -4.84 -4.40
N SER A 95 18.86 -5.57 -5.18
CA SER A 95 20.21 -5.17 -5.57
C SER A 95 20.28 -4.95 -7.06
N HIS A 96 20.57 -3.72 -7.46
CA HIS A 96 20.70 -3.30 -8.85
C HIS A 96 22.05 -2.61 -9.08
N GLY A 97 22.49 -2.55 -10.34
CA GLY A 97 23.60 -1.68 -10.69
C GLY A 97 23.16 -0.22 -10.57
N VAL A 98 23.99 0.65 -10.00
CA VAL A 98 23.62 2.06 -9.80
C VAL A 98 24.69 2.97 -10.37
N VAL A 99 24.27 3.97 -11.15
CA VAL A 99 25.12 5.07 -11.61
C VAL A 99 24.66 6.35 -10.95
N LYS A 100 25.60 7.14 -10.44
CA LYS A 100 25.37 8.49 -9.93
C LYS A 100 25.78 9.50 -11.00
N ILE A 101 24.87 10.41 -11.33
CA ILE A 101 25.11 11.52 -12.25
C ILE A 101 25.12 12.80 -11.40
N ARG A 102 26.30 13.40 -11.31
CA ARG A 102 26.53 14.57 -10.45
C ARG A 102 26.45 15.86 -11.23
N ASN A 103 26.18 16.95 -10.51
CA ASN A 103 26.16 18.30 -11.08
C ASN A 103 25.09 18.50 -12.17
N ILE A 104 23.93 17.85 -12.04
CA ILE A 104 22.82 18.01 -13.00
C ILE A 104 22.21 19.42 -12.92
N PRO A 105 21.69 19.97 -14.04
CA PRO A 105 20.82 21.14 -14.00
C PRO A 105 19.63 20.96 -13.05
N PHE A 106 19.17 22.04 -12.41
CA PHE A 106 18.03 21.97 -11.48
C PHE A 106 16.77 21.42 -12.18
N GLY A 107 16.54 21.89 -13.41
CA GLY A 107 15.46 21.53 -14.32
C GLY A 107 15.53 20.16 -14.97
N THR A 108 16.56 19.36 -14.68
CA THR A 108 16.74 18.06 -15.33
C THR A 108 15.53 17.16 -15.13
N LYS A 109 15.03 16.63 -16.25
CA LYS A 109 13.88 15.74 -16.31
C LYS A 109 14.34 14.29 -16.36
N ARG A 110 13.48 13.39 -15.88
CA ARG A 110 13.67 11.94 -15.99
C ARG A 110 14.04 11.48 -17.41
N ALA A 111 13.28 11.95 -18.41
CA ALA A 111 13.48 11.54 -19.80
C ALA A 111 14.86 11.96 -20.35
N GLU A 112 15.38 13.10 -19.90
CA GLU A 112 16.72 13.59 -20.29
C GLU A 112 17.82 12.69 -19.75
N LEU A 113 17.69 12.19 -18.51
CA LEU A 113 18.64 11.24 -17.91
C LEU A 113 18.64 9.90 -18.67
N ILE A 114 17.47 9.41 -19.05
CA ILE A 114 17.33 8.18 -19.84
C ILE A 114 17.95 8.37 -21.23
N ALA A 115 17.65 9.49 -21.89
CA ALA A 115 18.20 9.81 -23.20
C ALA A 115 19.73 9.96 -23.15
N PHE A 116 20.25 10.61 -22.11
CA PHE A 116 21.67 10.83 -21.86
C PHE A 116 22.47 9.53 -21.71
N LEU A 117 21.91 8.53 -21.01
CA LEU A 117 22.52 7.21 -20.86
C LEU A 117 22.39 6.35 -22.14
N GLY A 118 21.45 6.69 -23.02
CA GLY A 118 21.24 6.04 -24.31
C GLY A 118 20.35 4.79 -24.24
N ARG A 119 19.73 4.42 -25.36
CA ARG A 119 18.73 3.33 -25.44
C ARG A 119 19.27 1.95 -25.08
N ASN A 120 20.56 1.70 -25.25
CA ASN A 120 21.20 0.40 -24.99
C ASN A 120 21.78 0.27 -23.58
N SER A 121 21.48 1.22 -22.69
CA SER A 121 22.03 1.28 -21.33
C SER A 121 21.56 0.16 -20.40
N LYS A 122 20.52 -0.63 -20.75
CA LYS A 122 19.99 -1.70 -19.87
C LYS A 122 19.55 -1.19 -18.49
N ILE A 123 18.97 0.02 -18.47
CA ILE A 123 18.24 0.60 -17.33
C ILE A 123 17.03 -0.30 -17.01
N LEU A 124 16.58 -0.34 -15.75
CA LEU A 124 15.37 -1.08 -15.38
C LEU A 124 14.13 -0.57 -16.15
N ASN A 125 13.08 -1.37 -16.13
CA ASN A 125 11.82 -1.00 -16.77
C ASN A 125 11.19 0.24 -16.09
N ASP A 126 10.48 1.05 -16.86
CA ASP A 126 9.81 2.25 -16.37
C ASP A 126 8.89 2.00 -15.15
N ASN A 127 8.20 0.86 -15.12
CA ASN A 127 7.34 0.44 -14.00
C ASN A 127 8.10 0.22 -12.68
N GLN A 128 9.42 0.03 -12.74
CA GLN A 128 10.29 -0.12 -11.57
C GLN A 128 10.79 1.23 -11.04
N GLU A 129 10.53 2.33 -11.75
CA GLU A 129 10.95 3.68 -11.40
C GLU A 129 12.49 3.82 -11.22
N PRO A 130 13.30 3.52 -12.26
CA PRO A 130 14.77 3.44 -12.16
C PRO A 130 15.49 4.75 -11.91
N VAL A 131 14.84 5.90 -12.14
CA VAL A 131 15.49 7.21 -12.12
C VAL A 131 15.09 7.94 -10.85
N HIS A 132 16.08 8.25 -10.01
CA HIS A 132 15.88 8.94 -8.75
C HIS A 132 16.63 10.27 -8.79
N ILE A 133 15.89 11.37 -8.98
CA ILE A 133 16.46 12.71 -8.89
C ILE A 133 16.33 13.18 -7.45
N ILE A 134 17.45 13.33 -6.75
CA ILE A 134 17.44 13.64 -5.32
C ILE A 134 17.00 15.10 -5.12
N MET A 135 16.12 15.28 -4.15
CA MET A 135 15.61 16.58 -3.71
C MET A 135 15.72 16.65 -2.21
N GLU A 136 16.28 17.74 -1.69
CA GLU A 136 16.24 18.02 -0.26
C GLU A 136 14.82 18.45 0.13
N ARG A 137 14.14 17.63 0.95
CA ARG A 137 12.69 17.78 1.23
C ARG A 137 12.30 19.03 2.01
N VAL A 138 13.26 19.72 2.63
CA VAL A 138 13.03 20.96 3.40
C VAL A 138 13.21 22.20 2.53
N SER A 139 14.23 22.22 1.65
CA SER A 139 14.58 23.37 0.83
C SER A 139 13.98 23.31 -0.58
N SER A 140 13.53 22.14 -1.02
CA SER A 140 13.17 21.78 -2.40
C SER A 140 14.30 21.79 -3.43
N LYS A 141 15.56 21.95 -3.01
CA LYS A 141 16.69 22.01 -3.93
C LYS A 141 16.97 20.66 -4.58
N THR A 142 17.07 20.65 -5.91
CA THR A 142 17.60 19.51 -6.70
C THR A 142 19.07 19.28 -6.38
N GLN A 143 19.42 18.02 -6.15
CA GLN A 143 20.79 17.54 -5.96
C GLN A 143 21.18 16.63 -7.14
N ASP A 144 22.04 15.65 -6.89
CA ASP A 144 22.46 14.66 -7.89
C ASP A 144 21.33 13.68 -8.28
N ALA A 145 21.50 12.97 -9.39
CA ALA A 145 20.59 11.91 -9.80
C ALA A 145 21.24 10.53 -9.72
N TYR A 146 20.41 9.51 -9.52
CA TYR A 146 20.79 8.12 -9.61
C TYR A 146 19.94 7.40 -10.65
N VAL A 147 20.55 6.45 -11.36
CA VAL A 147 19.84 5.57 -12.30
C VAL A 147 20.19 4.12 -12.01
N GLU A 148 19.16 3.30 -11.90
CA GLU A 148 19.27 1.86 -11.63
C GLU A 148 19.27 1.03 -12.93
N PHE A 149 20.15 0.05 -12.96
CA PHE A 149 20.44 -0.85 -14.08
C PHE A 149 20.12 -2.29 -13.70
N LEU A 150 19.84 -3.12 -14.71
CA LEU A 150 19.57 -4.55 -14.51
C LEU A 150 20.67 -5.24 -13.73
N THR A 151 21.94 -4.96 -14.07
CA THR A 151 23.11 -5.55 -13.41
C THR A 151 24.18 -4.50 -13.11
N LEU A 152 25.09 -4.83 -12.19
CA LEU A 152 26.28 -4.01 -11.92
C LEU A 152 27.15 -3.85 -13.18
N HIS A 153 27.29 -4.90 -13.99
CA HIS A 153 28.09 -4.86 -15.21
C HIS A 153 27.51 -3.88 -16.23
N ASP A 154 26.18 -3.78 -16.34
CA ASP A 154 25.53 -2.79 -17.20
C ASP A 154 25.84 -1.36 -16.75
N ALA A 155 25.81 -1.10 -15.43
CA ALA A 155 26.19 0.19 -14.86
C ALA A 155 27.67 0.54 -15.15
N MET A 156 28.58 -0.43 -14.99
CA MET A 156 30.01 -0.25 -15.30
C MET A 156 30.21 0.13 -16.78
N ARG A 157 29.58 -0.61 -17.70
CA ARG A 157 29.67 -0.31 -19.15
C ARG A 157 29.14 1.09 -19.49
N ALA A 158 28.08 1.53 -18.82
CA ALA A 158 27.56 2.88 -19.02
C ALA A 158 28.57 3.94 -18.59
N VAL A 159 29.21 3.77 -17.43
CA VAL A 159 30.25 4.68 -16.93
C VAL A 159 31.47 4.67 -17.85
N ASP A 160 32.01 3.50 -18.20
CA ASP A 160 33.19 3.35 -19.06
C ASP A 160 33.01 4.03 -20.42
N ARG A 161 31.80 3.96 -20.99
CA ARG A 161 31.46 4.66 -22.22
C ARG A 161 31.58 6.18 -22.06
N HIS A 162 31.00 6.75 -21.01
CA HIS A 162 31.08 8.19 -20.75
C HIS A 162 32.51 8.65 -20.42
N THR A 163 33.29 7.82 -19.70
CA THR A 163 34.70 8.08 -19.40
C THR A 163 35.55 8.05 -20.68
N THR A 164 35.35 7.06 -21.55
CA THR A 164 36.07 6.93 -22.82
C THR A 164 35.75 8.09 -23.77
N GLU A 165 34.48 8.50 -23.84
CA GLU A 165 34.06 9.68 -24.60
C GLU A 165 34.70 10.96 -24.05
N GLY A 166 34.78 11.10 -22.72
CA GLY A 166 35.48 12.19 -22.04
C GLY A 166 36.96 12.25 -22.41
N GLN A 167 37.66 11.11 -22.41
CA GLN A 167 39.07 11.01 -22.83
C GLN A 167 39.27 11.39 -24.31
N ARG A 168 38.27 11.16 -25.16
CA ARG A 168 38.25 11.58 -26.57
C ARG A 168 37.87 13.05 -26.76
N GLY A 169 37.84 13.84 -25.68
CA GLY A 169 37.50 15.26 -25.69
C GLY A 169 35.99 15.56 -25.76
N ARG A 170 35.11 14.54 -25.69
CA ARG A 170 33.65 14.73 -25.67
C ARG A 170 33.16 14.77 -24.23
N THR A 171 33.07 15.97 -23.67
CA THR A 171 32.55 16.17 -22.31
C THR A 171 31.10 15.70 -22.22
N SER A 172 30.78 14.89 -21.21
CA SER A 172 29.40 14.52 -20.89
C SER A 172 28.62 15.74 -20.41
N ARG A 173 27.52 16.07 -21.11
CA ARG A 173 26.71 17.27 -20.83
C ARG A 173 25.23 16.93 -20.75
N LEU A 174 24.52 17.61 -19.86
CA LEU A 174 23.06 17.67 -19.81
C LEU A 174 22.65 19.12 -20.06
N GLY A 175 22.09 19.39 -21.24
CA GLY A 175 21.98 20.76 -21.77
C GLY A 175 23.36 21.38 -21.89
N ASP A 176 23.53 22.59 -21.36
CA ASP A 176 24.82 23.30 -21.39
C ASP A 176 25.75 22.92 -20.23
N ARG A 177 25.25 22.17 -19.23
CA ARG A 177 26.00 21.88 -18.01
C ARG A 177 26.85 20.61 -18.16
N PRO A 178 28.17 20.67 -17.91
CA PRO A 178 28.99 19.46 -17.82
C PRO A 178 28.60 18.66 -16.59
N VAL A 179 28.41 17.36 -16.79
CA VAL A 179 28.00 16.42 -15.74
C VAL A 179 29.01 15.30 -15.60
N ASP A 180 29.13 14.81 -14.37
CA ASP A 180 30.05 13.73 -14.04
C ASP A 180 29.28 12.44 -13.79
N VAL A 181 29.72 11.36 -14.42
CA VAL A 181 29.05 10.05 -14.41
C VAL A 181 29.93 9.07 -13.68
N GLN A 182 29.48 8.61 -12.51
CA GLN A 182 30.27 7.75 -11.63
C GLN A 182 29.52 6.45 -11.32
N LEU A 183 30.26 5.35 -11.22
CA LEU A 183 29.73 4.12 -10.67
C LEU A 183 29.37 4.35 -9.20
N SER A 184 28.20 3.85 -8.78
CA SER A 184 27.68 4.02 -7.44
C SER A 184 27.11 2.70 -6.92
N SER A 185 26.63 2.73 -5.68
CA SER A 185 26.00 1.59 -5.01
C SER A 185 24.57 1.90 -4.59
N GLN A 186 23.81 0.83 -4.37
CA GLN A 186 22.49 0.92 -3.75
C GLN A 186 22.56 1.61 -2.38
N SER A 187 23.61 1.34 -1.59
CA SER A 187 23.83 2.00 -0.29
C SER A 187 23.93 3.51 -0.41
N ALA A 188 24.64 4.02 -1.42
CA ALA A 188 24.77 5.46 -1.63
C ALA A 188 23.45 6.11 -2.05
N LEU A 189 22.69 5.45 -2.93
CA LEU A 189 21.35 5.87 -3.31
C LEU A 189 20.41 5.92 -2.08
N MET A 190 20.39 4.87 -1.27
CA MET A 190 19.53 4.81 -0.08
C MET A 190 19.88 5.89 0.94
N ARG A 191 21.17 6.14 1.17
CA ARG A 191 21.63 7.21 2.06
C ARG A 191 21.18 8.60 1.58
N ASP A 192 21.26 8.87 0.28
CA ASP A 192 20.85 10.16 -0.27
C ASP A 192 19.31 10.30 -0.36
N LEU A 193 18.57 9.19 -0.47
CA LEU A 193 17.10 9.18 -0.41
C LEU A 193 16.56 9.34 1.01
N PHE A 194 17.25 8.81 2.02
CA PHE A 194 16.84 8.81 3.43
C PHE A 194 17.91 9.48 4.31
N PRO A 195 18.23 10.76 4.08
CA PRO A 195 19.36 11.43 4.74
C PRO A 195 19.15 11.63 6.25
N LEU A 196 17.90 11.66 6.71
CA LEU A 196 17.55 11.82 8.14
C LEU A 196 17.34 10.49 8.87
N ALA A 197 17.58 9.35 8.23
CA ALA A 197 17.54 8.04 8.86
C ALA A 197 18.77 7.82 9.76
N ALA A 198 18.81 8.52 10.89
CA ALA A 198 19.88 8.43 11.88
C ALA A 198 20.02 6.98 12.41
N GLY A 199 21.24 6.57 12.74
CA GLY A 199 21.51 5.23 13.30
C GLY A 199 21.32 4.09 12.30
N VAL A 200 21.34 4.38 10.99
CA VAL A 200 21.25 3.36 9.93
C VAL A 200 22.53 3.32 9.11
N VAL A 201 23.07 2.12 8.96
CA VAL A 201 24.11 1.81 7.95
C VAL A 201 23.43 1.06 6.81
N TRP A 202 23.62 1.53 5.58
CA TRP A 202 23.01 0.90 4.40
C TRP A 202 23.96 -0.15 3.79
N ASP A 203 23.57 -1.42 3.89
CA ASP A 203 24.20 -2.54 3.20
C ASP A 203 23.39 -2.90 1.94
N GLY A 204 23.81 -2.38 0.79
CA GLY A 204 22.98 -2.34 -0.41
C GLY A 204 21.69 -1.56 -0.17
N SER A 205 20.53 -2.19 -0.43
CA SER A 205 19.21 -1.64 -0.07
C SER A 205 18.74 -2.04 1.33
N LYS A 206 19.53 -2.83 2.06
CA LYS A 206 19.19 -3.31 3.39
C LYS A 206 19.66 -2.32 4.47
N PRO A 207 18.74 -1.78 5.29
CA PRO A 207 19.15 -0.99 6.45
C PRO A 207 19.65 -1.91 7.57
N VAL A 208 20.81 -1.61 8.11
CA VAL A 208 21.35 -2.17 9.34
C VAL A 208 21.19 -1.12 10.44
N ILE A 209 20.25 -1.35 11.34
CA ILE A 209 19.93 -0.43 12.44
C ILE A 209 20.97 -0.63 13.54
N GLN A 210 21.65 0.44 13.90
CA GLN A 210 22.67 0.44 14.95
C GLN A 210 22.01 0.48 16.32
N ALA A 211 22.68 -0.14 17.30
CA ALA A 211 22.27 -0.04 18.70
C ALA A 211 22.38 1.44 19.15
N PRO A 212 21.50 1.89 20.07
CA PRO A 212 21.64 3.20 20.69
C PRO A 212 23.04 3.35 21.33
N ILE A 213 23.64 4.52 21.16
CA ILE A 213 24.93 4.86 21.76
C ILE A 213 24.65 5.73 22.99
N ASP A 214 25.19 5.33 24.14
CA ASP A 214 25.04 6.08 25.38
C ASP A 214 25.58 7.51 25.22
N GLY A 215 24.78 8.50 25.63
CA GLY A 215 25.13 9.92 25.51
C GLY A 215 24.91 10.54 24.12
N GLU A 216 24.55 9.76 23.09
CA GLU A 216 24.37 10.26 21.71
C GLU A 216 22.96 9.96 21.13
N PRO A 217 21.86 10.48 21.73
CA PRO A 217 20.50 10.19 21.28
C PRO A 217 20.16 10.69 19.86
N TRP A 218 20.98 11.58 19.29
CA TRP A 218 20.86 12.02 17.90
C TRP A 218 21.37 10.99 16.89
N LYS A 219 22.17 10.00 17.30
CA LYS A 219 22.58 8.87 16.46
C LYS A 219 21.63 7.67 16.55
N THR A 220 20.66 7.70 17.47
CA THR A 220 19.67 6.62 17.62
C THR A 220 18.63 6.66 16.51
N PHE A 221 18.25 5.48 16.02
CA PHE A 221 17.21 5.33 15.00
C PHE A 221 15.84 5.85 15.49
N LYS A 222 15.26 6.78 14.71
CA LYS A 222 13.93 7.36 14.97
C LYS A 222 12.93 7.04 13.87
N GLY A 223 13.37 6.47 12.76
CA GLY A 223 12.57 6.26 11.56
C GLY A 223 13.39 6.42 10.29
N PHE A 224 12.86 5.89 9.18
CA PHE A 224 13.45 6.08 7.85
C PHE A 224 13.10 7.45 7.25
N VAL A 225 11.96 8.01 7.66
CA VAL A 225 11.45 9.32 7.25
C VAL A 225 10.78 9.99 8.44
N THR A 226 10.81 11.32 8.49
CA THR A 226 10.09 12.09 9.52
C THR A 226 8.77 12.65 9.00
N GLU A 227 7.86 12.99 9.93
CA GLU A 227 6.57 13.61 9.58
C GLU A 227 6.76 15.02 9.00
N GLU A 228 7.80 15.72 9.47
CA GLU A 228 8.17 17.05 9.01
C GLU A 228 8.69 17.01 7.57
N GLU A 229 9.52 16.02 7.20
CA GLU A 229 9.97 15.81 5.82
C GLU A 229 8.78 15.62 4.87
N MET A 230 7.80 14.78 5.27
CA MET A 230 6.61 14.51 4.47
C MET A 230 5.70 15.74 4.37
N THR A 231 5.55 16.50 5.46
CA THR A 231 4.78 17.74 5.48
C THR A 231 5.40 18.83 4.61
N MET A 232 6.72 19.01 4.69
CA MET A 232 7.43 20.00 3.87
C MET A 232 7.36 19.67 2.38
N LEU A 233 7.46 18.39 2.02
CA LEU A 233 7.30 17.93 0.64
C LEU A 233 5.96 18.36 0.04
N VAL A 234 4.87 18.26 0.80
CA VAL A 234 3.53 18.71 0.38
C VAL A 234 3.47 20.24 0.30
N LYS A 235 3.99 20.96 1.31
CA LYS A 235 3.98 22.43 1.36
C LYS A 235 4.68 23.08 0.16
N HIS A 236 5.71 22.43 -0.38
CA HIS A 236 6.39 22.90 -1.58
C HIS A 236 5.49 22.96 -2.82
N VAL A 237 4.44 22.13 -2.86
CA VAL A 237 3.42 22.11 -3.91
C VAL A 237 2.24 23.02 -3.56
N GLU A 238 1.80 23.04 -2.30
CA GLU A 238 0.68 23.88 -1.85
C GLU A 238 1.01 25.39 -1.93
N ILE A 239 2.27 25.75 -1.67
CA ILE A 239 2.73 27.14 -1.53
C ILE A 239 4.01 27.35 -2.37
N PRO A 240 3.93 27.23 -3.71
CA PRO A 240 5.10 27.27 -4.59
C PRO A 240 5.84 28.61 -4.54
N GLN A 241 5.15 29.72 -4.20
CA GLN A 241 5.76 31.04 -4.02
C GLN A 241 6.76 31.12 -2.87
N ARG A 242 6.69 30.20 -1.90
CA ARG A 242 7.67 30.06 -0.81
C ARG A 242 8.78 29.05 -1.13
N SER A 243 8.77 28.47 -2.32
CA SER A 243 9.62 27.36 -2.73
C SER A 243 10.23 27.65 -4.10
N PRO A 244 11.28 28.49 -4.19
CA PRO A 244 11.82 28.95 -5.47
C PRO A 244 12.24 27.80 -6.39
N TYR A 245 12.83 26.73 -5.84
CA TYR A 245 13.24 25.56 -6.62
C TYR A 245 12.05 24.73 -7.12
N SER A 246 11.01 24.54 -6.31
CA SER A 246 9.78 23.85 -6.76
C SER A 246 9.00 24.65 -7.80
N LYS A 247 9.11 25.98 -7.81
CA LYS A 247 8.50 26.80 -8.86
C LYS A 247 9.12 26.52 -10.24
N GLU A 248 10.43 26.33 -10.31
CA GLU A 248 11.12 25.99 -11.56
C GLU A 248 10.90 24.53 -11.97
N CYS A 249 10.74 23.64 -11.00
CA CYS A 249 10.60 22.19 -11.18
C CYS A 249 9.36 21.63 -10.46
N PRO A 250 8.14 21.96 -10.90
CA PRO A 250 6.91 21.60 -10.19
C PRO A 250 6.66 20.09 -10.11
N GLN A 251 7.24 19.29 -11.01
CA GLN A 251 7.17 17.83 -10.99
C GLN A 251 7.95 17.18 -9.84
N ARG A 252 9.00 17.86 -9.34
CA ARG A 252 10.01 17.22 -8.50
C ARG A 252 9.48 16.69 -7.17
N PRO A 253 8.58 17.39 -6.45
CA PRO A 253 8.00 16.84 -5.22
C PRO A 253 7.30 15.50 -5.43
N TYR A 254 6.61 15.33 -6.58
CA TYR A 254 5.95 14.08 -6.93
C TYR A 254 6.94 12.97 -7.25
N GLU A 255 8.01 13.26 -8.01
CA GLU A 255 9.09 12.30 -8.31
C GLU A 255 9.84 11.87 -7.04
N CYS A 256 10.06 12.81 -6.12
CA CYS A 256 10.62 12.54 -4.80
C CYS A 256 9.70 11.62 -3.98
N MET A 257 8.39 11.85 -4.00
CA MET A 257 7.42 10.97 -3.33
C MET A 257 7.42 9.56 -3.94
N ILE A 258 7.42 9.44 -5.27
CA ILE A 258 7.51 8.14 -5.97
C ILE A 258 8.75 7.37 -5.51
N SER A 259 9.92 8.00 -5.55
CA SER A 259 11.18 7.39 -5.10
C SER A 259 11.13 7.01 -3.62
N THR A 260 10.54 7.87 -2.78
CA THR A 260 10.38 7.61 -1.35
C THR A 260 9.52 6.37 -1.10
N ILE A 261 8.33 6.26 -1.70
CA ILE A 261 7.43 5.11 -1.52
C ILE A 261 8.07 3.82 -2.05
N LYS A 262 8.69 3.87 -3.22
CA LYS A 262 9.28 2.70 -3.90
C LYS A 262 10.52 2.16 -3.20
N LYS A 263 11.31 3.02 -2.56
CA LYS A 263 12.58 2.63 -1.95
C LYS A 263 12.51 2.50 -0.43
N LEU A 264 11.46 2.98 0.23
CA LEU A 264 11.32 2.81 1.68
C LEU A 264 11.31 1.30 2.02
N PRO A 265 12.11 0.85 3.01
CA PRO A 265 12.28 -0.56 3.32
C PRO A 265 11.07 -1.11 4.10
N TRP A 266 9.91 -1.23 3.44
CA TRP A 266 8.65 -1.66 4.04
C TRP A 266 8.72 -3.03 4.72
N TYR A 267 9.61 -3.92 4.27
CA TYR A 267 9.86 -5.23 4.88
C TYR A 267 10.45 -5.13 6.30
N MET A 268 10.98 -3.97 6.70
CA MET A 268 11.39 -3.67 8.07
C MET A 268 10.17 -3.27 8.92
N SER A 269 9.08 -4.06 8.86
CA SER A 269 7.80 -3.75 9.50
C SER A 269 7.87 -3.65 11.04
N ASN A 270 8.91 -4.22 11.65
CA ASN A 270 9.25 -4.05 13.07
C ASN A 270 9.74 -2.64 13.44
N HIS A 271 10.19 -1.87 12.46
CA HIS A 271 10.81 -0.55 12.65
C HIS A 271 10.00 0.59 12.04
N ILE A 272 8.82 0.27 11.52
CA ILE A 272 7.89 1.23 10.94
C ILE A 272 6.64 1.23 11.82
N THR A 273 6.32 2.39 12.37
CA THR A 273 5.13 2.60 13.20
C THR A 273 3.92 3.00 12.34
N VAL A 274 2.72 2.86 12.91
CA VAL A 274 1.48 3.36 12.31
C VAL A 274 1.61 4.84 11.95
N ARG A 275 2.18 5.64 12.86
CA ARG A 275 2.38 7.09 12.65
C ARG A 275 3.26 7.38 11.44
N GLN A 276 4.40 6.69 11.33
CA GLN A 276 5.32 6.87 10.20
C GLN A 276 4.67 6.46 8.88
N ARG A 277 4.00 5.30 8.84
CA ARG A 277 3.20 4.88 7.67
C ARG A 277 2.16 5.95 7.31
N HIS A 278 1.45 6.48 8.30
CA HIS A 278 0.42 7.49 8.08
C HIS A 278 1.00 8.79 7.53
N ALA A 279 2.17 9.24 7.98
CA ALA A 279 2.83 10.43 7.44
C ALA A 279 3.14 10.29 5.94
N VAL A 280 3.69 9.15 5.52
CA VAL A 280 3.97 8.83 4.11
C VAL A 280 2.68 8.76 3.30
N TYR A 281 1.66 8.06 3.82
CA TYR A 281 0.35 7.96 3.18
C TYR A 281 -0.32 9.33 3.01
N ASN A 282 -0.37 10.14 4.06
CA ASN A 282 -1.01 11.46 4.07
C ASN A 282 -0.33 12.41 3.08
N ALA A 283 1.00 12.40 2.99
CA ALA A 283 1.70 13.16 1.96
C ALA A 283 1.38 12.65 0.56
N THR A 284 1.33 11.33 0.37
CA THR A 284 1.00 10.72 -0.93
C THR A 284 -0.39 11.13 -1.42
N ILE A 285 -1.43 10.95 -0.61
CA ILE A 285 -2.81 11.24 -1.02
C ILE A 285 -3.02 12.74 -1.28
N LYS A 286 -2.39 13.61 -0.48
CA LYS A 286 -2.41 15.07 -0.73
C LYS A 286 -1.72 15.44 -2.03
N LEU A 287 -0.55 14.86 -2.31
CA LEU A 287 0.17 15.09 -3.56
C LEU A 287 -0.64 14.57 -4.77
N VAL A 288 -1.29 13.41 -4.68
CA VAL A 288 -2.20 12.94 -5.74
C VAL A 288 -3.33 13.95 -5.97
N ALA A 289 -3.99 14.42 -4.92
CA ALA A 289 -5.06 15.42 -5.04
C ALA A 289 -4.57 16.74 -5.65
N LEU A 290 -3.41 17.25 -5.21
CA LEU A 290 -2.81 18.48 -5.74
C LEU A 290 -2.40 18.32 -7.21
N LEU A 291 -1.89 17.15 -7.60
CA LEU A 291 -1.52 16.87 -8.98
C LEU A 291 -2.74 16.88 -9.91
N ILE A 292 -3.85 16.26 -9.50
CA ILE A 292 -5.11 16.30 -10.26
C ILE A 292 -5.62 17.73 -10.40
N GLN A 293 -5.62 18.49 -9.30
CA GLN A 293 -6.00 19.91 -9.36
C GLN A 293 -5.10 20.72 -10.29
N ALA A 294 -3.81 20.43 -10.33
CA ALA A 294 -2.86 21.09 -11.23
C ALA A 294 -3.15 20.75 -12.71
N LEU A 295 -3.47 19.48 -13.01
CA LEU A 295 -3.86 19.03 -14.35
C LEU A 295 -5.15 19.71 -14.83
N GLN A 296 -6.12 19.90 -13.93
CA GLN A 296 -7.38 20.58 -14.24
C GLN A 296 -7.20 22.09 -14.46
N ARG A 297 -6.33 22.75 -13.69
CA ARG A 297 -6.13 24.21 -13.72
C ARG A 297 -5.19 24.68 -14.83
N MET A 298 -4.20 23.89 -15.24
CA MET A 298 -3.15 24.33 -16.15
C MET A 298 -2.95 23.41 -17.38
N PRO A 299 -3.96 23.24 -18.26
CA PRO A 299 -3.87 22.28 -19.37
C PRO A 299 -2.75 22.59 -20.39
N ARG A 300 -2.30 23.85 -20.52
CA ARG A 300 -1.44 24.29 -21.65
C ARG A 300 -0.03 24.76 -21.28
N LEU A 301 0.26 25.06 -20.01
CA LEU A 301 1.52 25.73 -19.61
C LEU A 301 2.63 24.77 -19.14
N HIS A 302 2.28 23.55 -18.70
CA HIS A 302 3.23 22.59 -18.14
C HIS A 302 3.02 21.14 -18.63
N GLU A 303 2.43 20.95 -19.80
CA GLU A 303 2.10 19.62 -20.36
C GLU A 303 3.31 18.66 -20.45
N THR A 304 4.52 19.21 -20.60
CA THR A 304 5.76 18.41 -20.66
C THR A 304 6.34 18.04 -19.29
N VAL A 305 5.72 18.48 -18.19
CA VAL A 305 6.27 18.39 -16.82
C VAL A 305 5.23 17.86 -15.84
N ILE A 306 4.07 18.52 -15.77
CA ILE A 306 2.91 18.09 -15.01
C ILE A 306 1.92 17.51 -16.02
N ASN A 307 1.78 16.19 -16.02
CA ASN A 307 0.96 15.47 -16.99
C ASN A 307 0.35 14.20 -16.40
N GLU A 308 -0.55 13.59 -17.17
CA GLU A 308 -1.21 12.34 -16.81
C GLU A 308 -0.23 11.19 -16.59
N GLN A 309 0.93 11.20 -17.25
CA GLN A 309 1.97 10.20 -17.03
C GLN A 309 2.56 10.30 -15.61
N LEU A 310 2.78 11.52 -15.10
CA LEU A 310 3.23 11.73 -13.73
C LEU A 310 2.17 11.27 -12.72
N LEU A 311 0.89 11.56 -12.97
CA LEU A 311 -0.21 11.10 -12.13
C LEU A 311 -0.28 9.58 -12.10
N LYS A 312 -0.24 8.93 -13.27
CA LYS A 312 -0.22 7.47 -13.41
C LYS A 312 0.94 6.85 -12.64
N ARG A 313 2.14 7.43 -12.73
CA ARG A 313 3.33 6.94 -12.00
C ARG A 313 3.15 7.06 -10.48
N LEU A 314 2.68 8.22 -9.99
CA LEU A 314 2.45 8.44 -8.57
C LEU A 314 1.35 7.52 -8.01
N SER A 315 0.22 7.41 -8.69
CA SER A 315 -0.88 6.52 -8.29
C SER A 315 -0.45 5.05 -8.35
N THR A 316 0.25 4.62 -9.41
CA THR A 316 0.78 3.25 -9.51
C THR A 316 1.76 2.92 -8.39
N ALA A 317 2.69 3.83 -8.08
CA ALA A 317 3.63 3.65 -6.97
C ALA A 317 2.91 3.54 -5.62
N ALA A 318 1.86 4.33 -5.41
CA ALA A 318 1.04 4.29 -4.21
C ALA A 318 0.19 3.01 -4.10
N MET A 319 -0.45 2.58 -5.19
CA MET A 319 -1.28 1.36 -5.22
C MET A 319 -0.43 0.09 -5.01
N LEU A 320 0.79 0.07 -5.55
CA LEU A 320 1.76 -1.01 -5.36
C LEU A 320 2.54 -0.91 -4.03
N CYS A 321 2.30 0.12 -3.21
CA CYS A 321 2.99 0.28 -1.94
C CYS A 321 2.63 -0.85 -0.98
N PRO A 322 3.60 -1.69 -0.54
CA PRO A 322 3.33 -2.77 0.40
C PRO A 322 3.06 -2.27 1.83
N GLY A 323 3.44 -1.04 2.15
CA GLY A 323 3.19 -0.41 3.45
C GLY A 323 1.77 0.10 3.64
N PHE A 324 1.03 0.38 2.56
CA PHE A 324 -0.32 0.94 2.65
C PHE A 324 -1.36 -0.15 2.86
N SER A 325 -2.30 0.08 3.77
CA SER A 325 -3.44 -0.81 3.98
C SER A 325 -4.37 -0.81 2.77
N VAL A 326 -5.28 -1.79 2.73
CA VAL A 326 -6.31 -1.89 1.68
C VAL A 326 -7.12 -0.60 1.57
N VAL A 327 -7.66 -0.09 2.68
CA VAL A 327 -8.43 1.18 2.70
C VAL A 327 -7.59 2.38 2.28
N GLN A 328 -6.30 2.43 2.64
CA GLN A 328 -5.43 3.52 2.21
C GLN A 328 -5.27 3.53 0.69
N LYS A 329 -5.13 2.36 0.07
CA LYS A 329 -5.07 2.22 -1.39
C LYS A 329 -6.40 2.56 -2.04
N ASP A 330 -7.52 2.14 -1.46
CA ASP A 330 -8.86 2.49 -1.93
C ASP A 330 -9.08 4.02 -1.95
N ASN A 331 -8.75 4.71 -0.85
CA ASN A 331 -8.82 6.17 -0.79
C ASN A 331 -7.97 6.84 -1.88
N ILE A 332 -6.77 6.32 -2.15
CA ILE A 332 -5.91 6.82 -3.23
C ILE A 332 -6.55 6.57 -4.60
N ALA A 333 -7.13 5.40 -4.82
CA ALA A 333 -7.83 5.07 -6.06
C ALA A 333 -9.02 6.00 -6.32
N VAL A 334 -9.82 6.28 -5.28
CA VAL A 334 -10.94 7.22 -5.34
C VAL A 334 -10.46 8.63 -5.69
N VAL A 335 -9.44 9.12 -4.99
CA VAL A 335 -8.87 10.46 -5.25
C VAL A 335 -8.25 10.52 -6.65
N ALA A 336 -7.54 9.48 -7.08
CA ALA A 336 -6.92 9.39 -8.39
C ALA A 336 -7.89 9.09 -9.54
N HIS A 337 -9.20 8.97 -9.27
CA HIS A 337 -10.23 8.63 -10.24
C HIS A 337 -9.93 7.35 -11.04
N LEU A 338 -9.35 6.33 -10.39
CA LEU A 338 -9.12 5.03 -11.01
C LEU A 338 -10.43 4.26 -11.15
N ASP A 339 -10.66 3.65 -12.32
CA ASP A 339 -11.81 2.76 -12.51
C ASP A 339 -11.62 1.40 -11.82
N GLU A 340 -12.72 0.66 -11.66
CA GLU A 340 -12.71 -0.64 -10.99
C GLU A 340 -11.78 -1.66 -11.64
N ASN A 341 -11.63 -1.62 -12.97
CA ASN A 341 -10.77 -2.55 -13.69
C ASN A 341 -9.29 -2.30 -13.37
N HIS A 342 -8.86 -1.04 -13.35
CA HIS A 342 -7.52 -0.64 -12.95
C HIS A 342 -7.25 -0.96 -11.49
N VAL A 343 -8.22 -0.72 -10.61
CA VAL A 343 -8.10 -1.02 -9.18
C VAL A 343 -7.89 -2.53 -8.93
N ARG A 344 -8.57 -3.39 -9.70
CA ARG A 344 -8.39 -4.86 -9.64
C ARG A 344 -6.99 -5.30 -10.07
N LEU A 345 -6.34 -4.61 -11.02
CA LEU A 345 -4.95 -4.92 -11.41
C LEU A 345 -3.96 -4.77 -10.24
N PHE A 346 -4.32 -4.01 -9.21
CA PHE A 346 -3.54 -3.83 -7.98
C PHE A 346 -3.94 -4.80 -6.85
N ASN A 347 -4.66 -5.88 -7.18
CA ASN A 347 -5.13 -6.89 -6.22
C ASN A 347 -5.98 -6.30 -5.08
N GLN A 348 -6.73 -5.24 -5.37
CA GLN A 348 -7.70 -4.68 -4.42
C GLN A 348 -8.93 -5.61 -4.32
N PRO A 349 -9.44 -5.84 -3.11
CA PRO A 349 -10.68 -6.60 -2.91
C PRO A 349 -11.89 -5.78 -3.37
N ARG A 350 -13.04 -6.46 -3.56
CA ARG A 350 -14.26 -5.84 -4.08
C ARG A 350 -14.79 -4.69 -3.22
N PHE A 351 -14.72 -4.84 -1.90
CA PHE A 351 -15.21 -3.88 -0.91
C PHE A 351 -14.04 -3.28 -0.12
N ALA A 352 -13.03 -2.77 -0.81
CA ALA A 352 -11.79 -2.29 -0.20
C ALA A 352 -12.01 -1.17 0.83
N ASP A 353 -13.00 -0.32 0.61
CA ASP A 353 -13.49 0.72 1.54
C ASP A 353 -13.94 0.14 2.90
N MET A 354 -14.40 -1.12 2.93
CA MET A 354 -14.90 -1.78 4.12
C MET A 354 -13.82 -2.49 4.95
N TRP A 355 -12.56 -2.49 4.52
CA TRP A 355 -11.41 -3.07 5.23
C TRP A 355 -10.85 -2.19 6.36
N THR A 356 -11.73 -1.42 7.02
CA THR A 356 -11.36 -0.37 7.98
C THR A 356 -10.62 -0.87 9.23
N HIS A 357 -10.80 -2.14 9.58
CA HIS A 357 -10.25 -2.74 10.80
C HIS A 357 -8.93 -3.50 10.59
N LEU A 358 -8.55 -3.76 9.33
CA LEU A 358 -7.29 -4.43 9.00
C LEU A 358 -6.29 -3.40 8.48
N HIS A 359 -5.19 -3.24 9.20
CA HIS A 359 -4.19 -2.22 8.93
C HIS A 359 -2.91 -2.81 8.32
N ALA A 360 -2.63 -4.09 8.55
CA ALA A 360 -1.40 -4.75 8.10
C ALA A 360 -1.66 -5.99 7.22
N LEU A 361 -2.81 -6.66 7.37
CA LEU A 361 -3.21 -7.75 6.50
C LEU A 361 -3.86 -7.26 5.20
N CYS A 362 -3.66 -8.01 4.12
CA CYS A 362 -4.25 -7.77 2.82
C CYS A 362 -4.56 -9.11 2.11
N PRO A 363 -5.35 -9.09 1.01
CA PRO A 363 -5.56 -10.30 0.22
C PRO A 363 -4.24 -10.86 -0.32
N LYS A 364 -4.06 -12.17 -0.19
CA LYS A 364 -2.97 -12.90 -0.83
C LYS A 364 -3.13 -12.80 -2.35
N PRO A 365 -2.08 -12.45 -3.12
CA PRO A 365 -2.15 -12.40 -4.58
C PRO A 365 -2.68 -13.70 -5.18
N ASN A 366 -3.46 -13.58 -6.25
CA ASN A 366 -4.11 -14.70 -6.96
C ASN A 366 -5.16 -15.48 -6.15
N THR A 367 -5.59 -14.97 -4.99
CA THR A 367 -6.72 -15.56 -4.26
C THR A 367 -8.02 -15.29 -5.03
N PRO A 368 -8.83 -16.32 -5.33
CA PRO A 368 -10.16 -16.12 -5.89
C PRO A 368 -11.04 -15.24 -4.98
N LEU A 369 -11.75 -14.29 -5.57
CA LEU A 369 -12.56 -13.34 -4.80
C LEU A 369 -13.63 -14.04 -3.96
N ASP A 370 -14.23 -15.11 -4.46
CA ASP A 370 -15.25 -15.87 -3.74
C ASP A 370 -14.69 -16.60 -2.51
N VAL A 371 -13.44 -17.10 -2.57
CA VAL A 371 -12.73 -17.64 -1.41
C VAL A 371 -12.51 -16.55 -0.36
N LEU A 372 -12.03 -15.38 -0.78
CA LEU A 372 -11.80 -14.25 0.12
C LEU A 372 -13.09 -13.82 0.82
N GLU A 373 -14.16 -13.59 0.06
CA GLU A 373 -15.48 -13.22 0.61
C GLU A 373 -16.05 -14.30 1.55
N TRP A 374 -15.83 -15.57 1.24
CA TRP A 374 -16.26 -16.68 2.09
C TRP A 374 -15.56 -16.68 3.45
N TYR A 375 -14.23 -16.50 3.51
CA TYR A 375 -13.51 -16.36 4.79
C TYR A 375 -13.98 -15.13 5.58
N ILE A 376 -14.20 -14.00 4.91
CA ILE A 376 -14.69 -12.77 5.55
C ILE A 376 -16.09 -13.00 6.14
N ALA A 377 -16.98 -13.68 5.42
CA ALA A 377 -18.32 -14.02 5.90
C ALA A 377 -18.25 -14.90 7.18
N ILE A 378 -17.39 -15.91 7.20
CA ILE A 378 -17.20 -16.78 8.37
C ILE A 378 -16.69 -15.97 9.57
N VAL A 379 -15.69 -15.11 9.37
CA VAL A 379 -15.15 -14.24 10.42
C VAL A 379 -16.23 -13.30 10.96
N ARG A 380 -17.01 -12.69 10.08
CA ARG A 380 -18.12 -11.80 10.45
C ARG A 380 -19.17 -12.55 11.27
N GLU A 381 -19.60 -13.72 10.81
CA GLU A 381 -20.64 -14.53 11.47
C GLU A 381 -20.18 -15.03 12.84
N GLU A 382 -18.94 -15.53 12.95
CA GLU A 382 -18.42 -16.05 14.20
C GLU A 382 -18.16 -14.95 15.22
N THR A 383 -17.63 -13.79 14.80
CA THR A 383 -17.47 -12.64 15.71
C THR A 383 -18.82 -12.09 16.18
N ALA A 384 -19.82 -12.04 15.29
CA ALA A 384 -21.19 -11.64 15.66
C ALA A 384 -21.83 -12.63 16.65
N ARG A 385 -21.67 -13.94 16.41
CA ARG A 385 -22.14 -14.99 17.31
C ARG A 385 -21.45 -14.92 18.67
N HIS A 386 -20.14 -14.67 18.69
CA HIS A 386 -19.38 -14.51 19.91
C HIS A 386 -19.90 -13.34 20.75
N VAL A 387 -20.10 -12.17 20.14
CA VAL A 387 -20.68 -11.00 20.82
C VAL A 387 -22.11 -11.26 21.29
N ALA A 388 -22.94 -11.94 20.49
CA ALA A 388 -24.32 -12.25 20.86
C ALA A 388 -24.42 -13.13 22.13
N ARG A 389 -23.41 -13.96 22.40
CA ARG A 389 -23.33 -14.79 23.62
C ARG A 389 -22.87 -14.04 24.86
N GLN A 390 -22.42 -12.79 24.73
CA GLN A 390 -21.96 -11.98 25.84
C GLN A 390 -23.14 -11.39 26.64
N SER A 391 -22.86 -10.96 27.88
CA SER A 391 -23.85 -10.31 28.74
C SER A 391 -24.44 -9.06 28.07
N ILE A 392 -25.67 -8.69 28.43
CA ILE A 392 -26.37 -7.51 27.88
C ILE A 392 -25.51 -6.25 28.07
N THR A 393 -24.92 -6.07 29.25
CA THR A 393 -24.02 -4.94 29.56
C THR A 393 -22.85 -4.87 28.58
N HIS A 394 -22.15 -5.98 28.37
CA HIS A 394 -21.00 -6.01 27.49
C HIS A 394 -21.38 -5.81 26.02
N ARG A 395 -22.52 -6.35 25.58
CA ARG A 395 -23.06 -6.07 24.24
C ARG A 395 -23.34 -4.57 24.06
N ASN A 396 -23.98 -3.94 25.04
CA ASN A 396 -24.25 -2.50 24.99
C ASN A 396 -22.97 -1.67 24.93
N GLU A 397 -21.92 -2.07 25.65
CA GLU A 397 -20.59 -1.42 25.57
C GLU A 397 -19.97 -1.55 24.17
N ILE A 398 -20.02 -2.74 23.57
CA ILE A 398 -19.51 -2.99 22.22
C ILE A 398 -20.31 -2.18 21.19
N HIS A 399 -21.64 -2.17 21.29
CA HIS A 399 -22.49 -1.38 20.40
C HIS A 399 -22.31 0.12 20.59
N ALA A 400 -22.08 0.59 21.83
CA ALA A 400 -21.78 2.00 22.10
C ALA A 400 -20.41 2.40 21.52
N ARG A 401 -19.40 1.52 21.60
CA ARG A 401 -18.07 1.73 21.01
C ARG A 401 -18.08 1.68 19.48
N GLY A 402 -18.83 0.74 18.89
CA GLY A 402 -18.93 0.56 17.44
C GLY A 402 -20.03 1.40 16.77
N GLY A 403 -20.84 2.11 17.54
CA GLY A 403 -22.07 2.76 17.08
C GLY A 403 -21.82 3.85 16.05
N GLY A 404 -22.25 3.59 14.81
CA GLY A 404 -22.45 4.60 13.75
C GLY A 404 -21.29 4.83 12.77
N THR A 405 -20.06 4.43 13.11
CA THR A 405 -18.86 4.74 12.28
C THR A 405 -18.02 3.53 11.89
N THR A 406 -18.28 2.37 12.50
CA THR A 406 -17.49 1.15 12.34
C THR A 406 -18.15 0.23 11.33
N GLY A 407 -17.47 -0.06 10.21
CA GLY A 407 -17.99 -0.99 9.20
C GLY A 407 -18.17 -2.41 9.74
N GLN A 408 -19.31 -3.05 9.47
CA GLN A 408 -19.64 -4.41 9.95
C GLN A 408 -19.17 -5.53 9.00
N TYR A 409 -18.36 -5.20 8.00
CA TYR A 409 -17.96 -6.15 6.96
C TYR A 409 -17.15 -7.33 7.52
N PHE A 410 -16.26 -7.08 8.49
CA PHE A 410 -15.56 -8.10 9.29
C PHE A 410 -16.26 -8.40 10.64
N GLY A 411 -17.52 -7.99 10.80
CA GLY A 411 -18.26 -8.13 12.05
C GLY A 411 -17.59 -7.37 13.21
N TYR A 412 -17.36 -8.07 14.32
CA TYR A 412 -16.77 -7.51 15.54
C TYR A 412 -15.28 -7.86 15.70
N LEU A 413 -14.58 -8.19 14.60
CA LEU A 413 -13.15 -8.51 14.62
C LEU A 413 -12.32 -7.42 15.32
N TRP A 414 -12.63 -6.15 15.08
CA TRP A 414 -11.99 -5.00 15.72
C TRP A 414 -12.06 -5.06 17.25
N CYS A 415 -13.17 -5.53 17.80
CA CYS A 415 -13.39 -5.63 19.24
C CYS A 415 -12.50 -6.73 19.84
N GLU A 416 -12.40 -7.87 19.15
CA GLU A 416 -11.55 -8.98 19.58
C GLU A 416 -10.04 -8.72 19.44
N MET A 417 -9.66 -7.86 18.48
CA MET A 417 -8.26 -7.44 18.34
C MET A 417 -7.82 -6.53 19.48
N GLY A 418 -8.75 -5.75 20.05
CA GLY A 418 -8.48 -4.87 21.19
C GLY A 418 -7.31 -3.91 20.94
N LEU A 419 -7.24 -3.33 19.73
CA LEU A 419 -6.16 -2.42 19.38
C LEU A 419 -6.22 -1.18 20.29
N PRO A 420 -5.05 -0.65 20.71
CA PRO A 420 -5.01 0.60 21.47
C PRO A 420 -5.58 1.76 20.64
N ILE A 421 -5.93 2.85 21.30
CA ILE A 421 -6.50 4.05 20.67
C ILE A 421 -5.55 5.24 20.88
N GLY A 422 -5.58 6.20 19.94
CA GLY A 422 -4.83 7.45 20.03
C GLY A 422 -3.31 7.24 19.97
N LYS A 423 -2.55 7.98 20.80
CA LYS A 423 -1.08 7.98 20.75
C LYS A 423 -0.44 6.60 20.95
N GLN A 424 -1.11 5.70 21.67
CA GLN A 424 -0.61 4.34 21.85
C GLN A 424 -0.70 3.54 20.54
N PHE A 425 -1.76 3.74 19.75
CA PHE A 425 -1.91 3.15 18.42
C PHE A 425 -0.85 3.65 17.45
N ASP A 426 -0.58 4.96 17.48
CA ASP A 426 0.42 5.60 16.63
C ASP A 426 1.82 4.99 16.77
N GLY A 427 2.16 4.53 17.98
CA GLY A 427 3.44 3.90 18.30
C GLY A 427 3.52 2.40 18.01
N VAL A 428 2.43 1.73 17.64
CA VAL A 428 2.45 0.30 17.31
C VAL A 428 3.19 0.10 15.99
N THR A 429 4.05 -0.92 15.94
CA THR A 429 4.77 -1.29 14.71
C THR A 429 3.85 -2.00 13.73
N LEU A 430 4.13 -1.91 12.43
CA LEU A 430 3.35 -2.63 11.42
C LEU A 430 3.43 -4.15 11.62
N ARG A 431 4.56 -4.68 12.12
CA ARG A 431 4.68 -6.09 12.44
C ARG A 431 3.81 -6.49 13.63
N ASP A 432 3.74 -5.68 14.68
CA ASP A 432 2.90 -6.00 15.84
C ASP A 432 1.41 -5.93 15.49
N LEU A 433 1.01 -5.02 14.60
CA LEU A 433 -0.33 -5.02 14.02
C LEU A 433 -0.58 -6.31 13.23
N ALA A 434 0.31 -6.69 12.31
CA ALA A 434 0.17 -7.91 11.52
C ALA A 434 0.02 -9.16 12.40
N ARG A 435 0.83 -9.25 13.47
CA ARG A 435 0.75 -10.35 14.45
C ARG A 435 -0.60 -10.37 15.19
N ARG A 436 -1.08 -9.22 15.67
CA ARG A 436 -2.36 -9.13 16.39
C ARG A 436 -3.54 -9.45 15.48
N GLU A 437 -3.54 -8.92 14.25
CA GLU A 437 -4.55 -9.20 13.23
C GLU A 437 -4.58 -10.68 12.87
N ALA A 438 -3.42 -11.28 12.55
CA ALA A 438 -3.32 -12.69 12.19
C ALA A 438 -3.72 -13.61 13.35
N ALA A 439 -3.24 -13.36 14.57
CA ALA A 439 -3.58 -14.16 15.74
C ALA A 439 -5.07 -14.08 16.09
N THR A 440 -5.68 -12.91 15.91
CA THR A 440 -7.13 -12.75 16.12
C THR A 440 -7.92 -13.48 15.05
N MET A 441 -7.51 -13.36 13.77
CA MET A 441 -8.14 -14.06 12.65
C MET A 441 -8.07 -15.58 12.87
N GLU A 442 -6.90 -16.11 13.23
CA GLU A 442 -6.71 -17.52 13.52
C GLU A 442 -7.61 -17.98 14.67
N ARG A 443 -7.66 -17.23 15.77
CA ARG A 443 -8.51 -17.55 16.92
C ARG A 443 -10.00 -17.58 16.55
N VAL A 444 -10.48 -16.62 15.75
CA VAL A 444 -11.87 -16.60 15.27
C VAL A 444 -12.15 -17.83 14.41
N LEU A 445 -11.29 -18.13 13.43
CA LEU A 445 -11.47 -19.26 12.53
C LEU A 445 -11.39 -20.61 13.25
N ARG A 446 -10.52 -20.76 14.26
CA ARG A 446 -10.47 -21.98 15.10
C ARG A 446 -11.76 -22.21 15.88
N ARG A 447 -12.49 -21.16 16.27
CA ARG A 447 -13.82 -21.31 16.89
C ARG A 447 -14.90 -21.65 15.86
N ALA A 448 -14.76 -21.16 14.63
CA ALA A 448 -15.72 -21.39 13.57
C ALA A 448 -15.65 -22.80 12.96
N PHE A 449 -14.45 -23.39 12.88
CA PHE A 449 -14.22 -24.66 12.18
C PHE A 449 -14.06 -25.86 13.12
N PRO A 450 -14.53 -27.06 12.69
CA PRO A 450 -14.38 -28.28 13.47
C PRO A 450 -12.91 -28.68 13.62
N TYR A 451 -12.57 -29.18 14.80
CA TYR A 451 -11.27 -29.81 15.06
C TYR A 451 -11.22 -31.18 14.38
N ARG A 452 -10.03 -31.61 13.96
CA ARG A 452 -9.83 -32.94 13.40
C ARG A 452 -9.77 -33.95 14.55
N ASN A 453 -10.70 -34.91 14.60
CA ASN A 453 -10.55 -36.09 15.47
C ASN A 453 -9.39 -36.96 14.99
#